data_AF-A0A0R1WM03-F1
#
_entry.id   AF-A0A0R1WM03-F1
#
_cell.length_a   1.000
_cell.length_b   1.000
_cell.length_c   1.000
_cell.angle_alpha   90.00
_cell.angle_beta   90.00
_cell.angle_gamma   90.00
#
_symmetry.space_group_name_H-M   'P 1'
#
loop_
_entity.id
_entity.type
_entity.pdbx_description
1 polymer ?
#
loop_
_entity_poly.entity_id
_entity_poly.type
_entity_poly.pdbx_seq_one_letter_code
_entity_poly.pdbx_strand_id
1 'polypeptide(L)'
;MKIAIQLDADRNIIGTVTTSEFGAELQVKLFKDKGWTLVESDPAFSSSDSYLWTVRESDNELVHISTNMTPDEESQNNFTTLTMQNLNLTKDVKETQSGITALTQTQLQDAQDKADIKNGMTEITKQLASMQLQLATQNTNTTEAK
;
A
#
# COMPACT_ATOMS: atom_id res chain seq x y z
N MET A 1 7.97 -14.62 -32.94
CA MET A 1 8.35 -14.29 -34.34
C MET A 1 9.55 -13.41 -34.20
N LYS A 2 10.65 -13.76 -34.87
CA LYS A 2 11.86 -12.96 -34.75
C LYS A 2 11.87 -11.76 -35.68
N ILE A 3 12.48 -10.69 -35.20
CA ILE A 3 12.72 -9.45 -35.94
C ILE A 3 14.19 -9.07 -35.83
N ALA A 4 14.69 -8.30 -36.81
CA ALA A 4 16.05 -7.79 -36.77
C ALA A 4 16.04 -6.33 -36.33
N ILE A 5 16.90 -6.01 -35.38
CA ILE A 5 17.07 -4.67 -34.82
C ILE A 5 18.51 -4.24 -35.06
N GLN A 6 18.70 -3.07 -35.65
CA GLN A 6 20.02 -2.45 -35.79
C GLN A 6 20.24 -1.48 -34.65
N LEU A 7 21.38 -1.61 -33.98
CA LEU A 7 21.79 -0.74 -32.89
C LEU A 7 22.97 0.16 -33.32
N ASP A 8 22.97 1.40 -32.83
CA ASP A 8 24.17 2.24 -32.86
C ASP A 8 25.13 1.92 -31.69
N ALA A 9 26.19 2.71 -31.53
CA ALA A 9 27.18 2.53 -30.48
C ALA A 9 26.63 2.76 -29.06
N ASP A 10 25.57 3.57 -28.94
CA ASP A 10 24.88 3.87 -27.68
C ASP A 10 23.70 2.92 -27.43
N ARG A 11 23.57 1.89 -28.28
CA ARG A 11 22.47 0.91 -28.28
C ARG A 11 21.09 1.52 -28.53
N ASN A 12 21.00 2.66 -29.22
CA ASN A 12 19.73 3.13 -29.75
C ASN A 12 19.34 2.31 -30.97
N ILE A 13 18.04 2.05 -31.12
CA ILE A 13 17.52 1.40 -32.32
C ILE A 13 17.55 2.39 -33.49
N ILE A 14 18.30 2.07 -34.53
CA ILE A 14 18.46 2.89 -35.75
C ILE A 14 17.89 2.21 -37.00
N GLY A 15 17.46 0.95 -36.90
CA GLY A 15 16.88 0.20 -38.00
C GLY A 15 16.11 -1.02 -37.52
N THR A 16 15.04 -1.38 -38.24
CA THR A 16 14.19 -2.54 -37.92
C THR A 16 13.82 -3.32 -39.18
N VAL A 17 13.74 -4.63 -39.07
CA VAL A 17 13.12 -5.52 -40.07
C VAL A 17 12.11 -6.40 -39.37
N THR A 18 10.83 -6.06 -39.53
CA THR A 18 9.71 -6.68 -38.81
C THR A 18 8.73 -7.44 -39.72
N THR A 19 9.03 -7.53 -41.03
CA THR A 19 8.11 -8.02 -42.05
C THR A 19 7.95 -9.54 -42.07
N SER A 20 9.00 -10.28 -41.74
CA SER A 20 8.99 -11.75 -41.64
C SER A 20 10.24 -12.24 -40.91
N GLU A 21 10.13 -13.40 -40.27
CA GLU A 21 11.25 -14.06 -39.58
C GLU A 21 12.41 -14.38 -40.53
N PHE A 22 12.11 -14.92 -41.71
CA PHE A 22 13.13 -15.18 -42.74
C PHE A 22 13.84 -13.90 -43.20
N GLY A 23 13.10 -12.80 -43.38
CA GLY A 23 13.67 -11.50 -43.74
C GLY A 23 14.59 -10.95 -42.65
N ALA A 24 14.21 -11.10 -41.38
CA ALA A 24 15.02 -10.71 -40.24
C ALA A 24 16.32 -11.53 -40.13
N GLU A 25 16.22 -12.86 -40.27
CA GLU A 25 17.39 -13.75 -40.25
C GLU A 25 18.36 -13.43 -41.39
N LEU A 26 17.84 -13.20 -42.61
CA LEU A 26 18.67 -12.79 -43.75
C LEU A 26 19.34 -11.44 -43.52
N GLN A 27 18.63 -10.46 -42.94
CA GLN A 27 19.19 -9.14 -42.64
C GLN A 27 20.40 -9.27 -41.71
N VAL A 28 20.26 -10.00 -40.60
CA VAL A 28 21.36 -10.21 -39.65
C VAL A 28 22.51 -10.96 -40.31
N LYS A 29 22.22 -11.99 -41.12
CA LYS A 29 23.25 -12.78 -41.81
C LYS A 29 24.04 -11.98 -42.84
N LEU A 30 23.38 -11.16 -43.65
CA LEU A 30 24.01 -10.38 -44.72
C LEU A 30 24.77 -9.16 -44.17
N PHE A 31 24.34 -8.62 -43.03
CA PHE A 31 24.89 -7.37 -42.46
C PHE A 31 25.43 -7.56 -41.04
N LYS A 32 25.99 -8.74 -40.73
CA LYS A 32 26.51 -9.11 -39.40
C LYS A 32 27.45 -8.06 -38.77
N ASP A 33 28.23 -7.35 -39.59
CA ASP A 33 29.22 -6.36 -39.14
C ASP A 33 28.63 -4.93 -39.06
N LYS A 34 27.30 -4.80 -39.09
CA LYS A 34 26.58 -3.51 -39.09
C LYS A 34 25.69 -3.30 -37.87
N GLY A 35 25.90 -4.08 -36.81
CA GLY A 35 25.15 -3.93 -35.54
C GLY A 35 23.72 -4.47 -35.59
N TRP A 36 23.42 -5.42 -36.48
CA TRP A 36 22.13 -6.09 -36.52
C TRP A 36 22.08 -7.26 -35.55
N THR A 37 21.04 -7.28 -34.71
CA THR A 37 20.74 -8.34 -33.75
C THR A 37 19.36 -8.92 -34.04
N LEU A 38 19.25 -10.24 -33.91
CA LEU A 38 17.98 -10.96 -34.04
C LEU A 38 17.35 -11.09 -32.64
N VAL A 39 16.11 -10.66 -32.50
CA VAL A 39 15.38 -10.65 -31.21
C VAL A 39 13.97 -11.20 -31.39
N GLU A 40 13.34 -11.66 -30.32
CA GLU A 40 11.91 -11.95 -30.36
C GLU A 40 11.11 -10.64 -30.46
N SER A 41 10.10 -10.63 -31.32
CA SER A 41 9.18 -9.50 -31.42
C SER A 41 8.32 -9.42 -30.18
N ASP A 42 8.17 -8.21 -29.66
CA ASP A 42 7.19 -7.89 -28.64
C ASP A 42 5.94 -7.25 -29.28
N PRO A 43 4.70 -7.63 -28.91
CA PRO A 43 3.48 -7.01 -29.44
C PRO A 43 3.32 -5.52 -29.13
N ALA A 44 3.93 -5.04 -28.05
CA ALA A 44 3.94 -3.62 -27.66
C ALA A 44 5.01 -2.82 -28.42
N PHE A 45 5.96 -3.49 -29.07
CA PHE A 45 6.99 -2.82 -29.85
C PHE A 45 6.40 -2.20 -31.13
N SER A 46 6.63 -0.90 -31.30
CA SER A 46 6.34 -0.19 -32.55
C SER A 46 7.60 0.47 -33.09
N SER A 47 7.83 0.35 -34.40
CA SER A 47 8.96 1.04 -35.04
C SER A 47 8.85 2.57 -34.96
N SER A 48 7.62 3.13 -34.87
CA SER A 48 7.41 4.57 -34.65
C SER A 48 7.96 5.07 -33.32
N ASP A 49 7.95 4.19 -32.31
CA ASP A 49 8.32 4.50 -30.93
C ASP A 49 9.59 3.77 -30.50
N SER A 50 10.38 3.30 -31.47
CA SER A 50 11.63 2.58 -31.25
C SER A 50 12.65 3.35 -30.40
N TYR A 51 12.55 4.68 -30.34
CA TYR A 51 13.36 5.54 -29.47
C TYR A 51 13.12 5.32 -27.96
N LEU A 52 12.07 4.58 -27.58
CA LEU A 52 11.80 4.16 -26.20
C LEU A 52 12.42 2.81 -25.86
N TRP A 53 12.99 2.11 -26.85
CA TRP A 53 13.38 0.71 -26.75
C TRP A 53 14.86 0.52 -27.04
N THR A 54 15.40 -0.55 -26.46
CA THR A 54 16.73 -1.07 -26.79
C THR A 54 16.70 -2.59 -26.72
N VAL A 55 17.81 -3.21 -27.08
CA VAL A 55 18.03 -4.63 -26.88
C VAL A 55 18.91 -4.80 -25.64
N ARG A 56 18.47 -5.59 -24.68
CA ARG A 56 19.21 -5.86 -23.44
C ARG A 56 20.36 -6.83 -23.69
N GLU A 57 21.54 -6.54 -23.15
CA GLU A 57 22.76 -7.31 -23.44
C GLU A 57 22.77 -8.73 -22.87
N SER A 58 22.09 -8.96 -21.74
CA SER A 58 22.13 -10.23 -21.04
C SER A 58 21.45 -11.37 -21.80
N ASP A 59 20.42 -11.07 -22.57
CA ASP A 59 19.48 -12.04 -23.14
C ASP A 59 19.00 -11.68 -24.56
N ASN A 60 19.39 -10.52 -25.09
CA ASN A 60 18.93 -9.96 -26.37
C ASN A 60 17.41 -9.75 -26.43
N GLU A 61 16.76 -9.46 -25.31
CA GLU A 61 15.34 -9.11 -25.30
C GLU A 61 15.11 -7.62 -25.63
N LEU A 62 13.96 -7.33 -26.24
CA LEU A 62 13.49 -5.96 -26.43
C LEU A 62 12.95 -5.42 -25.12
N VAL A 63 13.57 -4.35 -24.64
CA VAL A 63 13.24 -3.73 -23.36
C VAL A 63 13.04 -2.24 -23.51
N HIS A 64 12.26 -1.65 -22.61
CA HIS A 64 12.19 -0.19 -22.50
C HIS A 64 13.50 0.36 -21.92
N ILE A 65 14.00 1.45 -22.50
CA ILE A 65 15.25 2.11 -22.07
C ILE A 65 15.15 2.59 -20.60
N SER A 66 13.97 3.05 -20.19
CA SER A 66 13.74 3.64 -18.86
C SER A 66 13.86 2.63 -17.71
N THR A 67 13.51 1.37 -17.96
CA THR A 67 13.41 0.32 -16.94
C THR A 67 14.39 -0.83 -17.16
N ASN A 68 14.93 -0.96 -18.38
CA ASN A 68 15.70 -2.10 -18.84
C ASN A 68 14.94 -3.44 -18.66
N MET A 69 13.62 -3.37 -18.74
CA MET A 69 12.68 -4.49 -18.60
C MET A 69 11.86 -4.68 -19.87
N THR A 70 11.48 -5.92 -20.15
CA THR A 70 10.42 -6.21 -21.13
C THR A 70 9.07 -5.72 -20.61
N PRO A 71 8.07 -5.47 -21.46
CA PRO A 71 6.72 -5.10 -21.00
C PRO A 71 6.10 -6.10 -20.01
N ASP A 72 6.39 -7.40 -20.20
CA ASP A 72 5.91 -8.45 -19.29
C ASP A 72 6.58 -8.37 -17.91
N GLU A 73 7.90 -8.12 -17.87
CA GLU A 73 8.64 -7.90 -16.63
C GLU A 73 8.14 -6.64 -15.89
N GLU A 74 7.88 -5.54 -16.61
CA GLU A 74 7.31 -4.32 -16.04
C GLU A 74 5.93 -4.57 -15.45
N SER A 75 5.08 -5.29 -16.18
CA SER A 75 3.73 -5.67 -15.73
C SER A 75 3.79 -6.52 -14.46
N GLN A 76 4.67 -7.52 -14.42
CA GLN A 76 4.87 -8.36 -13.24
C GLN A 76 5.38 -7.54 -12.05
N ASN A 77 6.37 -6.68 -12.26
CA ASN A 77 6.91 -5.82 -11.21
C ASN A 77 5.84 -4.85 -10.66
N ASN A 78 5.03 -4.27 -11.54
CA ASN A 78 3.91 -3.40 -11.16
C ASN A 78 2.86 -4.18 -10.34
N PHE A 79 2.50 -5.39 -10.76
CA PHE A 79 1.56 -6.24 -10.03
C PHE A 79 2.09 -6.62 -8.64
N THR A 80 3.37 -7.00 -8.54
CA THR A 80 4.02 -7.29 -7.26
C THR A 80 4.02 -6.06 -6.35
N THR A 81 4.35 -4.89 -6.88
CA THR A 81 4.35 -3.63 -6.14
C THR A 81 2.96 -3.31 -5.59
N LEU A 82 1.92 -3.37 -6.43
CA LEU A 82 0.54 -3.12 -6.03
C LEU A 82 0.04 -4.15 -5.00
N THR A 83 0.44 -5.42 -5.14
CA THR A 83 0.10 -6.47 -4.18
C THR A 83 0.70 -6.18 -2.80
N MET A 84 1.98 -5.80 -2.75
CA MET A 84 2.64 -5.42 -1.50
C MET A 84 2.00 -4.19 -0.85
N GLN A 85 1.64 -3.18 -1.64
CA GLN A 85 0.91 -2.01 -1.15
C GLN A 85 -0.44 -2.39 -0.54
N ASN A 86 -1.21 -3.26 -1.19
CA ASN A 86 -2.49 -3.74 -0.67
C ASN A 86 -2.35 -4.56 0.63
N LEU A 87 -1.29 -5.36 0.75
CA LEU A 87 -1.00 -6.11 1.99
C LEU A 87 -0.69 -5.16 3.15
N ASN A 88 0.12 -4.12 2.91
CA ASN A 88 0.42 -3.10 3.91
C ASN A 88 -0.83 -2.32 4.32
N LEU A 89 -1.64 -1.86 3.36
CA LEU A 89 -2.92 -1.20 3.65
C LEU A 89 -3.86 -2.08 4.49
N THR A 90 -3.92 -3.38 4.18
CA THR A 90 -4.74 -4.33 4.95
C THR A 90 -4.27 -4.45 6.39
N LYS A 91 -2.96 -4.42 6.62
CA LYS A 91 -2.38 -4.44 7.97
C LYS A 91 -2.73 -3.15 8.74
N ASP A 92 -2.54 -1.99 8.12
CA ASP A 92 -2.81 -0.69 8.75
C ASP A 92 -4.29 -0.55 9.13
N VAL A 93 -5.20 -1.05 8.28
CA VAL A 93 -6.65 -1.09 8.57
C VAL A 93 -6.93 -1.96 9.79
N LYS A 94 -6.30 -3.14 9.91
CA LYS A 94 -6.47 -4.02 11.08
C LYS A 94 -5.97 -3.36 12.36
N GLU A 95 -4.79 -2.74 12.32
CA GLU A 95 -4.23 -2.04 13.48
C GLU A 95 -5.13 -0.87 13.91
N THR A 96 -5.64 -0.10 12.95
CA THR A 96 -6.61 0.97 13.20
C THR A 96 -7.91 0.43 13.83
N GLN A 97 -8.45 -0.68 13.31
CA GLN A 97 -9.66 -1.30 13.84
C GLN A 97 -9.46 -1.83 15.27
N SER A 98 -8.29 -2.39 15.58
CA SER A 98 -7.93 -2.79 16.95
C SER A 98 -7.84 -1.59 17.88
N GLY A 99 -7.22 -0.49 17.45
CA GLY A 99 -7.14 0.75 18.22
C GLY A 99 -8.52 1.36 18.52
N ILE A 100 -9.42 1.38 17.51
CA ILE A 100 -10.82 1.84 17.68
C ILE A 100 -11.56 0.95 18.68
N THR A 101 -11.41 -0.37 18.59
CA THR A 101 -12.03 -1.31 19.54
C THR A 101 -11.58 -1.02 20.98
N ALA A 102 -10.27 -0.86 21.19
CA ALA A 102 -9.71 -0.56 22.51
C ALA A 102 -10.22 0.78 23.06
N LEU A 103 -10.21 1.84 22.23
CA LEU A 103 -10.73 3.14 22.61
C LEU A 103 -12.23 3.09 22.98
N THR A 104 -13.01 2.33 22.22
CA THR A 104 -14.45 2.15 22.49
C THR A 104 -14.67 1.45 23.83
N GLN A 105 -13.87 0.43 24.15
CA GLN A 105 -13.93 -0.25 25.45
C GLN A 105 -13.58 0.69 26.60
N THR A 106 -12.53 1.51 26.46
CA THR A 106 -12.18 2.54 27.45
C THR A 106 -13.32 3.53 27.66
N GLN A 107 -13.94 4.04 26.58
CA GLN A 107 -15.06 4.99 26.68
C GLN A 107 -16.30 4.38 27.35
N LEU A 108 -16.57 3.09 27.12
CA LEU A 108 -17.66 2.38 27.81
C LEU A 108 -17.37 2.22 29.30
N GLN A 109 -16.13 1.90 29.67
CA GLN A 109 -15.72 1.80 31.06
C GLN A 109 -15.80 3.16 31.76
N ASP A 110 -15.27 4.23 31.15
CA ASP A 110 -15.34 5.59 31.70
C ASP A 110 -16.79 6.03 31.94
N ALA A 111 -17.71 5.66 31.04
CA ALA A 111 -19.13 5.95 31.19
C ALA A 111 -19.76 5.20 32.38
N GLN A 112 -19.37 3.93 32.60
CA GLN A 112 -19.80 3.13 33.75
C GLN A 112 -19.25 3.70 35.06
N ASP A 113 -17.94 3.95 35.13
CA ASP A 113 -17.28 4.51 36.31
C ASP A 113 -17.92 5.85 36.72
N LYS A 114 -18.23 6.70 35.74
CA LYS A 114 -18.93 7.97 35.99
C LYS A 114 -20.34 7.78 36.56
N ALA A 115 -21.07 6.76 36.10
CA ALA A 115 -22.40 6.43 36.64
C ALA A 115 -22.30 5.93 38.09
N ASP A 116 -21.32 5.06 38.37
CA ASP A 116 -21.09 4.52 39.71
C ASP A 116 -20.65 5.60 40.70
N ILE A 117 -19.75 6.50 40.29
CA ILE A 117 -19.35 7.67 41.10
C ILE A 117 -20.57 8.55 41.42
N LYS A 118 -21.43 8.81 40.42
CA LYS A 118 -22.66 9.61 40.63
C LYS A 118 -23.60 8.95 41.64
N ASN A 119 -23.77 7.63 41.54
CA ASN A 119 -24.59 6.86 42.48
C ASN A 119 -23.99 6.89 43.89
N GLY A 120 -22.68 6.66 44.02
CA GLY A 120 -21.96 6.74 45.29
C GLY A 120 -22.06 8.13 45.95
N MET A 121 -21.90 9.21 45.19
CA MET A 121 -22.09 10.58 45.69
C MET A 121 -23.52 10.82 46.18
N THR A 122 -24.52 10.30 45.48
CA THR A 122 -25.91 10.41 45.89
C THR A 122 -26.14 9.71 47.23
N GLU A 123 -25.56 8.53 47.42
CA GLU A 123 -25.69 7.77 48.65
C GLU A 123 -24.98 8.44 49.83
N ILE A 124 -23.75 8.93 49.62
CA ILE A 124 -23.02 9.72 50.62
C ILE A 124 -23.83 10.96 51.03
N THR A 125 -24.46 11.64 50.07
CA THR A 125 -25.30 12.82 50.34
C THR A 125 -26.49 12.48 51.23
N LYS A 126 -27.16 11.34 50.99
CA LYS A 126 -28.27 10.87 51.85
C LYS A 126 -27.81 10.53 53.26
N GLN A 127 -26.66 9.88 53.40
CA GLN A 127 -26.10 9.53 54.71
C GLN A 127 -25.74 10.79 55.51
N LEU A 128 -25.10 11.78 54.87
CA LEU A 128 -24.81 13.09 55.46
C LEU A 128 -26.08 13.80 55.96
N ALA A 129 -27.12 13.86 55.12
CA ALA A 129 -28.39 14.47 55.51
C ALA A 129 -29.04 13.76 56.71
N SER A 130 -29.00 12.42 56.72
CA SER A 130 -29.54 11.61 57.83
C SER A 130 -28.77 11.83 59.13
N MET A 131 -27.43 11.90 59.07
CA MET A 131 -26.59 12.21 60.25
C MET A 131 -26.85 13.62 60.78
N GLN A 132 -26.97 14.62 59.90
CA GLN A 132 -27.31 15.99 60.30
C GLN A 132 -28.67 16.05 61.00
N LEU A 133 -29.66 15.31 60.50
CA LEU A 133 -30.96 15.22 61.13
C LEU A 133 -30.88 14.60 62.53
N GLN A 134 -30.19 13.47 62.68
CA GLN A 134 -30.01 12.81 63.98
C GLN A 134 -29.32 13.70 65.03
N LEU A 135 -28.29 14.46 64.62
CA LEU A 135 -27.60 15.42 65.49
C LEU A 135 -28.53 16.55 65.94
N ALA A 136 -29.37 17.06 65.02
CA ALA A 136 -30.34 18.10 65.35
C ALA A 136 -31.38 17.61 66.37
N THR A 137 -31.89 16.38 66.23
CA THR A 137 -32.85 15.80 67.18
C THR A 137 -32.24 15.47 68.54
N GLN A 138 -30.96 15.11 68.62
CA GLN A 138 -30.27 14.88 69.90
C GLN A 138 -30.09 16.18 70.70
N ASN A 139 -29.81 17.30 70.04
CA ASN A 139 -29.61 18.59 70.69
C ASN A 139 -30.92 19.21 71.23
N THR A 140 -32.06 18.95 70.59
CA THR A 140 -33.37 19.41 71.11
C THR A 140 -33.77 18.66 72.39
N ASN A 141 -33.54 17.34 72.44
CA ASN A 141 -33.93 16.51 73.60
C ASN A 141 -33.08 16.77 74.86
N THR A 142 -31.87 17.34 74.71
CA THR A 142 -31.01 17.70 75.86
C THR A 142 -31.28 19.11 76.40
N THR A 143 -31.97 19.95 75.64
CA THR A 143 -32.33 21.32 76.06
C THR A 143 -33.65 21.34 76.83
N GLU A 144 -34.56 20.39 76.59
CA GLU A 144 -35.83 20.25 77.33
C GLU A 144 -35.70 19.46 78.64
N ALA A 145 -34.55 18.83 78.91
CA ALA A 145 -34.31 17.99 80.09
C ALA A 145 -33.48 18.65 81.22
N LYS A 146 -33.30 19.98 81.19
CA LYS A 146 -32.64 20.78 82.24
C LYS A 146 -33.59 21.82 82.81
#